data_AF-A0A0M5KT79-F1
#
_entry.id   AF-A0A0M5KT79-F1
#
_cell.length_a   1.000
_cell.length_b   1.000
_cell.length_c   1.000
_cell.angle_alpha   90.00
_cell.angle_beta   90.00
_cell.angle_gamma   90.00
#
_symmetry.space_group_name_H-M   'P 1'
#
loop_
_entity.id
_entity.type
_entity.pdbx_description
1 polymer ?
#
loop_
_entity_poly.entity_id
_entity_poly.type
_entity_poly.pdbx_seq_one_letter_code
_entity_poly.pdbx_strand_id
1 'polypeptide(L)'
;MLRPAVDELVRGGSTVIAVARSAADLQILAAEHPGTVTGIAVDYRDADRFLRLLQSVHTPASAAIVYIPSAEPAALSTLRSLVRGPVVQVLTSHVADPAGGEPFTFENLPQPPGQPWYRLVLGWSKTGAWHSPDEISAAAVAVLRQKRDGQLGELRPWTDRPEA
;
A
#
# COMPACT_ATOMS: atom_id res chain seq x y z
N MET A 1 -2.03 9.20 2.82
CA MET A 1 -1.69 8.09 3.74
C MET A 1 -2.95 7.24 3.92
N LEU A 2 -2.82 5.92 4.07
CA LEU A 2 -3.95 5.01 4.30
C LEU A 2 -4.38 5.03 5.78
N ARG A 3 -4.85 6.19 6.26
CA ARG A 3 -5.20 6.39 7.67
C ARG A 3 -6.27 5.40 8.18
N PRO A 4 -7.39 5.15 7.46
CA PRO A 4 -8.38 4.17 7.93
C PRO A 4 -7.83 2.74 8.07
N ALA A 5 -6.81 2.37 7.30
CA ALA A 5 -6.14 1.07 7.45
C ALA A 5 -5.35 0.99 8.78
N VAL A 6 -4.74 2.11 9.20
CA VAL A 6 -4.07 2.20 10.49
C VAL A 6 -5.09 2.02 11.61
N ASP A 7 -6.20 2.75 11.57
CA ASP A 7 -7.26 2.66 12.57
C ASP A 7 -7.79 1.22 12.68
N GLU A 8 -7.98 0.54 11.55
CA GLU A 8 -8.41 -0.85 11.54
C GLU A 8 -7.40 -1.82 12.13
N LEU A 9 -6.12 -1.66 11.82
CA LEU A 9 -5.05 -2.53 12.35
C LEU A 9 -4.87 -2.32 13.85
N VAL A 10 -4.90 -1.08 14.33
CA VAL A 10 -4.82 -0.75 15.76
C VAL A 10 -6.01 -1.31 16.52
N ARG A 11 -7.24 -1.16 16.00
CA ARG A 11 -8.44 -1.76 16.59
C ARG A 11 -8.38 -3.30 16.61
N GLY A 12 -7.64 -3.90 15.69
CA GLY A 12 -7.32 -5.33 15.69
C GLY A 12 -6.21 -5.75 16.66
N GLY A 13 -5.67 -4.82 17.46
CA GLY A 13 -4.61 -5.07 18.44
C GLY A 13 -3.18 -4.99 17.89
N SER A 14 -2.99 -4.50 16.66
CA SER A 14 -1.66 -4.36 16.07
C SER A 14 -1.00 -3.05 16.51
N THR A 15 0.33 -3.08 16.67
CA THR A 15 1.14 -1.85 16.63
C THR A 15 1.48 -1.52 15.18
N VAL A 16 1.52 -0.24 14.84
CA VAL A 16 1.67 0.22 13.46
C VAL A 16 2.80 1.22 13.34
N ILE A 17 3.66 1.01 12.35
CA ILE A 17 4.62 2.01 11.89
C ILE A 17 4.02 2.69 10.66
N ALA A 18 3.59 3.93 10.82
CA ALA A 18 3.01 4.72 9.74
C ALA A 18 4.10 5.53 9.05
N VAL A 19 4.23 5.39 7.73
CA VAL A 19 5.24 6.07 6.92
C VAL A 19 4.55 6.97 5.90
N ALA A 20 4.86 8.27 5.94
CA ALA A 20 4.27 9.26 5.04
C ALA A 20 5.16 10.50 4.92
N ARG A 21 4.88 11.37 3.93
CA ARG A 21 5.64 12.62 3.73
C ARG A 21 5.32 13.69 4.78
N SER A 22 4.07 13.77 5.26
CA SER A 22 3.63 14.82 6.18
C SER A 22 3.93 14.45 7.62
N ALA A 23 4.91 15.14 8.23
CA ALA A 23 5.21 14.97 9.65
C ALA A 23 4.04 15.38 10.54
N ALA A 24 3.31 16.43 10.17
CA ALA A 24 2.16 16.92 10.92
C ALA A 24 1.03 15.87 10.97
N ASP A 25 0.69 15.26 9.83
CA ASP A 25 -0.37 14.23 9.78
C ASP A 25 0.02 13.00 10.61
N LEU A 26 1.30 12.63 10.60
CA LEU A 26 1.82 11.52 11.39
C LEU A 26 1.80 11.81 12.89
N GLN A 27 2.10 13.05 13.29
CA GLN A 27 2.01 13.47 14.69
C GLN A 27 0.56 13.43 15.19
N ILE A 28 -0.39 13.91 14.40
CA ILE A 28 -1.83 13.81 14.71
C ILE A 28 -2.22 12.34 14.86
N LEU A 29 -1.86 11.48 13.90
CA LEU A 29 -2.18 10.06 13.94
C LEU A 29 -1.58 9.36 15.16
N ALA A 30 -0.33 9.65 15.51
CA ALA A 30 0.31 9.08 16.69
C ALA A 30 -0.34 9.56 18.00
N ALA A 31 -0.80 10.81 18.06
CA ALA A 31 -1.50 11.37 19.21
C ALA A 31 -2.89 10.74 19.41
N GLU A 32 -3.57 10.36 18.33
CA GLU A 32 -4.86 9.65 18.38
C GLU A 32 -4.73 8.19 18.85
N HIS A 33 -3.55 7.60 18.65
CA HIS A 33 -3.26 6.19 18.96
C HIS A 33 -1.99 6.05 19.84
N PRO A 34 -2.00 6.62 21.06
CA PRO A 34 -0.81 6.71 21.89
C PRO A 34 -0.26 5.32 22.25
N GLY A 35 1.04 5.13 22.04
CA GLY A 35 1.75 3.88 22.34
C GLY A 35 1.52 2.73 21.34
N THR A 36 0.66 2.91 20.33
CA THR A 36 0.39 1.88 19.31
C THR A 36 0.81 2.29 17.91
N VAL A 37 0.83 3.59 17.60
CA VAL A 37 1.31 4.12 16.31
C VAL A 37 2.63 4.86 16.47
N THR A 38 3.62 4.49 15.65
CA THR A 38 4.87 5.24 15.48
C THR A 38 4.93 5.84 14.08
N GLY A 39 5.03 7.16 13.98
CA GLY A 39 5.10 7.87 12.70
C GLY A 39 6.55 8.09 12.24
N ILE A 40 6.84 7.82 10.96
CA ILE A 40 8.12 8.11 10.31
C ILE A 40 7.87 9.01 9.11
N ALA A 41 8.29 10.28 9.23
CA ALA A 41 8.13 11.28 8.19
C ALA A 41 9.27 11.17 7.15
N VAL A 42 8.96 10.60 5.97
CA VAL A 42 9.93 10.43 4.89
C VAL A 42 9.24 10.29 3.52
N ASP A 43 9.88 10.80 2.48
CA ASP A 43 9.51 10.56 1.09
C ASP A 43 10.27 9.33 0.58
N TYR A 44 9.55 8.33 0.06
CA TYR A 44 10.17 7.11 -0.48
C TYR A 44 11.06 7.40 -1.71
N ARG A 45 10.92 8.57 -2.33
CA ARG A 45 11.76 9.01 -3.45
C ARG A 45 13.17 9.43 -3.02
N ASP A 46 13.37 9.73 -1.73
CA ASP A 46 14.70 9.85 -1.13
C ASP A 46 15.10 8.47 -0.59
N ALA A 47 15.54 7.59 -1.51
CA ALA A 47 15.80 6.19 -1.20
C ALA A 47 16.76 6.06 -0.01
N ASP A 48 17.91 6.73 -0.03
CA ASP A 48 18.90 6.66 1.04
C ASP A 48 18.35 7.05 2.42
N ARG A 49 17.57 8.13 2.49
CA ARG A 49 16.94 8.55 3.75
C ARG A 49 15.83 7.60 4.18
N PHE A 50 15.02 7.12 3.24
CA PHE A 50 13.96 6.14 3.47
C PHE A 50 14.53 4.86 4.09
N LEU A 51 15.62 4.34 3.50
CA LEU A 51 16.31 3.15 3.97
C LEU A 51 16.85 3.32 5.40
N ARG A 52 17.61 4.40 5.64
CA ARG A 52 18.18 4.67 6.97
C ARG A 52 17.11 4.78 8.05
N LEU A 53 16.01 5.50 7.76
CA LEU A 53 14.94 5.68 8.74
C LEU A 53 14.21 4.39 9.02
N LEU A 54 13.89 3.58 8.01
CA LEU A 54 13.25 2.30 8.24
C LEU A 54 14.16 1.29 8.96
N GLN A 55 15.47 1.31 8.69
CA GLN A 55 16.45 0.48 9.40
C GLN A 55 16.64 0.88 10.86
N SER A 56 16.35 2.13 11.22
CA SER A 56 16.36 2.57 12.63
C SER A 56 15.26 1.92 13.48
N VAL A 57 14.26 1.32 12.84
CA VAL A 57 13.26 0.49 13.52
C VAL A 57 13.88 -0.86 13.85
N HIS A 58 14.12 -1.11 15.14
CA HIS A 58 14.83 -2.31 15.61
C HIS A 58 14.07 -3.64 15.45
N THR A 59 12.76 -3.60 15.18
CA THR A 59 11.92 -4.79 15.07
C THR A 59 11.35 -4.91 13.66
N PRO A 60 11.65 -5.98 12.91
CA PRO A 60 11.02 -6.25 11.63
C PRO A 60 9.51 -6.36 11.77
N ALA A 61 8.77 -5.73 10.85
CA ALA A 61 7.32 -5.77 10.85
C ALA A 61 6.81 -7.19 10.52
N SER A 62 5.71 -7.61 11.14
CA SER A 62 5.07 -8.90 10.84
C SER A 62 4.33 -8.90 9.50
N ALA A 63 3.95 -7.72 9.00
CA ALA A 63 3.21 -7.51 7.77
C ALA A 63 3.39 -6.04 7.30
N ALA A 64 3.08 -5.76 6.04
CA ALA A 64 3.04 -4.38 5.53
C ALA A 64 1.93 -4.15 4.50
N ILE A 65 1.40 -2.92 4.48
CA ILE A 65 0.57 -2.40 3.40
C ILE A 65 1.30 -1.18 2.83
N VAL A 66 1.54 -1.17 1.52
CA VAL A 66 2.38 -0.15 0.87
C VAL A 66 1.63 0.50 -0.29
N TYR A 67 1.48 1.82 -0.23
CA TYR A 67 0.93 2.61 -1.34
C TYR A 67 2.04 3.46 -1.94
N ILE A 68 2.79 2.85 -2.84
CA ILE A 68 3.94 3.43 -3.54
C ILE A 68 3.88 3.04 -5.03
N PRO A 69 2.89 3.56 -5.77
CA PRO A 69 2.59 3.08 -7.12
C PRO A 69 3.74 3.29 -8.12
N SER A 70 4.67 4.20 -7.82
CA SER A 70 5.87 4.48 -8.63
C SER A 70 7.18 4.18 -7.90
N ALA A 71 7.16 3.26 -6.93
CA ALA A 71 8.40 2.85 -6.27
C ALA A 71 9.31 2.05 -7.22
N GLU A 72 10.59 2.39 -7.18
CA GLU A 72 11.63 1.64 -7.88
C GLU A 72 11.84 0.24 -7.24
N PRO A 73 12.30 -0.76 -8.03
CA PRO A 73 12.55 -2.12 -7.52
C PRO A 73 13.47 -2.18 -6.30
N ALA A 74 14.45 -1.27 -6.19
CA ALA A 74 15.37 -1.19 -5.05
C ALA A 74 14.65 -0.81 -3.73
N ALA A 75 13.70 0.13 -3.80
CA ALA A 75 12.89 0.53 -2.66
C ALA A 75 11.99 -0.62 -2.18
N LEU A 76 11.37 -1.35 -3.13
CA LEU A 76 10.56 -2.54 -2.82
C LEU A 76 11.39 -3.67 -2.20
N SER A 77 12.59 -3.91 -2.74
CA SER A 77 13.51 -4.94 -2.22
C SER A 77 13.95 -4.66 -0.80
N THR A 78 14.19 -3.38 -0.46
CA THR A 78 14.52 -3.05 0.93
C THR A 78 13.31 -3.10 1.83
N LEU A 79 12.14 -2.64 1.38
CA LEU A 79 10.92 -2.80 2.17
C LEU A 79 10.68 -4.28 2.49
N ARG A 80 10.90 -5.18 1.52
CA ARG A 80 10.80 -6.62 1.75
C ARG A 80 11.69 -7.09 2.89
N SER A 81 12.94 -6.64 2.96
CA SER A 81 13.91 -7.12 3.96
C SER A 81 13.54 -6.72 5.39
N LEU A 82 12.68 -5.72 5.55
CA LEU A 82 12.22 -5.20 6.84
C LEU A 82 10.89 -5.81 7.31
N VAL A 83 10.26 -6.65 6.49
CA VAL A 83 8.98 -7.30 6.78
C VAL A 83 9.18 -8.82 6.82
N ARG A 84 8.73 -9.49 7.88
CA ARG A 84 8.86 -10.96 7.99
C ARG A 84 7.74 -11.71 7.29
N GLY A 85 6.53 -11.16 7.31
CA GLY A 85 5.35 -11.82 6.76
C GLY A 85 4.83 -11.15 5.48
N PRO A 86 3.50 -11.14 5.27
CA PRO A 86 2.91 -10.71 4.02
C PRO A 86 3.05 -9.21 3.79
N VAL A 87 3.38 -8.85 2.55
CA VAL A 87 3.31 -7.46 2.06
C VAL A 87 2.14 -7.34 1.10
N VAL A 88 1.38 -6.26 1.22
CA VAL A 88 0.34 -5.87 0.27
C VAL A 88 0.75 -4.58 -0.43
N GLN A 89 0.96 -4.65 -1.74
CA GLN A 89 1.20 -3.48 -2.57
C GLN A 89 -0.09 -2.98 -3.18
N VAL A 90 -0.44 -1.74 -2.87
CA VAL A 90 -1.58 -1.02 -3.44
C VAL A 90 -1.11 -0.32 -4.71
N LEU A 91 -1.71 -0.69 -5.83
CA LEU A 91 -1.40 -0.22 -7.18
C LEU A 91 -2.60 0.54 -7.74
N THR A 92 -2.34 1.58 -8.54
CA THR A 92 -3.42 2.31 -9.24
C THR A 92 -3.84 1.56 -10.51
N SER A 93 -4.99 1.94 -11.08
CA SER A 93 -5.50 1.37 -12.34
C SER A 93 -4.52 1.48 -13.50
N HIS A 94 -3.50 2.34 -13.44
CA HIS A 94 -2.49 2.51 -14.47
C HIS A 94 -1.72 1.21 -14.78
N VAL A 95 -1.55 0.31 -13.81
CA VAL A 95 -0.92 -1.00 -14.07
C VAL A 95 -1.77 -1.92 -14.96
N ALA A 96 -3.03 -1.54 -15.19
CA ALA A 96 -3.96 -2.21 -16.08
C ALA A 96 -4.16 -1.44 -17.40
N ASP A 97 -3.35 -0.43 -17.73
CA ASP A 97 -3.49 0.34 -18.98
C ASP A 97 -3.35 -0.58 -20.20
N PRO A 98 -4.35 -0.60 -21.11
CA PRO A 98 -4.35 -1.46 -22.29
C PRO A 98 -3.42 -1.00 -23.42
N ALA A 99 -2.58 0.04 -23.24
CA ALA A 99 -1.59 0.46 -24.24
C ALA A 99 -0.69 -0.69 -24.75
N GLY A 100 -0.64 -1.84 -24.05
CA GLY A 100 0.00 -3.10 -24.48
C GLY A 100 -0.92 -4.18 -25.08
N GLY A 101 -2.21 -3.93 -25.29
CA GLY A 101 -3.14 -4.82 -26.01
C GLY A 101 -3.63 -6.08 -25.28
N GLU A 102 -3.12 -6.39 -24.09
CA GLU A 102 -3.48 -7.61 -23.36
C GLU A 102 -4.60 -7.43 -22.31
N PRO A 103 -5.40 -8.48 -22.02
CA PRO A 103 -6.28 -8.48 -20.87
C PRO A 103 -5.45 -8.32 -19.59
N PHE A 104 -5.91 -7.49 -18.66
CA PHE A 104 -5.26 -7.36 -17.37
C PHE A 104 -5.35 -8.69 -16.60
N THR A 105 -4.19 -9.23 -16.21
CA THR A 105 -4.08 -10.34 -15.27
C THR A 105 -3.03 -9.98 -14.22
N PHE A 106 -3.21 -10.48 -13.00
CA PHE A 106 -2.19 -10.33 -11.95
C PHE A 106 -0.89 -11.04 -12.29
N GLU A 107 -0.94 -12.06 -13.14
CA GLU A 107 0.24 -12.83 -13.58
C GLU A 107 1.20 -11.99 -14.42
N ASN A 108 0.67 -11.02 -15.18
CA ASN A 108 1.44 -10.14 -16.05
C ASN A 108 2.12 -8.99 -15.30
N LEU A 109 1.81 -8.77 -14.02
CA LEU A 109 2.47 -7.75 -13.22
C LEU A 109 3.86 -8.22 -12.76
N PRO A 110 4.88 -7.32 -12.71
CA PRO A 110 6.20 -7.67 -12.21
C PRO A 110 6.14 -8.42 -10.87
N GLN A 111 6.86 -9.54 -10.80
CA GLN A 111 6.89 -10.35 -9.60
C GLN A 111 7.61 -9.59 -8.48
N PRO A 112 7.02 -9.53 -7.28
CA PRO A 112 7.63 -8.86 -6.15
C PRO A 112 8.89 -9.58 -5.67
N PRO A 113 9.83 -8.88 -5.02
CA PRO A 113 11.07 -9.46 -4.52
C PRO A 113 10.75 -10.40 -3.33
N GLY A 114 10.60 -11.70 -3.59
CA GLY A 114 10.36 -12.72 -2.57
C GLY A 114 8.92 -12.80 -2.07
N GLN A 115 8.56 -13.95 -1.48
CA GLN A 115 7.21 -14.27 -1.02
C GLN A 115 7.14 -14.32 0.52
N PRO A 116 5.97 -14.12 1.16
CA PRO A 116 4.65 -13.84 0.57
C PRO A 116 4.41 -12.35 0.24
N TRP A 117 3.95 -12.04 -0.97
CA TRP A 117 3.62 -10.67 -1.40
C TRP A 117 2.39 -10.67 -2.30
N TYR A 118 1.44 -9.79 -1.98
CA TYR A 118 0.14 -9.67 -2.62
C TYR A 118 -0.10 -8.26 -3.15
N ARG A 119 -1.00 -8.14 -4.10
CA ARG A 119 -1.31 -6.91 -4.83
C ARG A 119 -2.77 -6.56 -4.68
N LEU A 120 -3.05 -5.30 -4.37
CA LEU A 120 -4.36 -4.70 -4.52
C LEU A 120 -4.31 -3.75 -5.71
N VAL A 121 -5.06 -4.01 -6.78
CA VAL A 121 -5.20 -3.05 -7.89
C VAL A 121 -6.49 -2.25 -7.71
N LEU A 122 -6.34 -0.92 -7.71
CA LEU A 122 -7.43 0.04 -7.58
C LEU A 122 -8.00 0.38 -8.95
N GLY A 123 -9.24 -0.04 -9.19
CA GLY A 123 -10.08 0.40 -10.30
C GLY A 123 -10.93 1.61 -9.95
N TRP A 124 -12.00 1.81 -10.73
CA TRP A 124 -13.03 2.81 -10.48
C TRP A 124 -14.33 2.15 -10.04
N SER A 125 -15.22 2.91 -9.40
CA SER A 125 -16.55 2.43 -9.03
C SER A 125 -17.42 2.19 -10.27
N LYS A 126 -18.52 1.43 -10.11
CA LYS A 126 -19.52 1.23 -11.18
C LYS A 126 -20.15 2.51 -11.72
N THR A 127 -20.04 3.61 -10.97
CA THR A 127 -20.53 4.93 -11.38
C THR A 127 -19.46 5.74 -12.12
N GLY A 128 -18.29 5.17 -12.38
CA GLY A 128 -17.15 5.89 -12.96
C GLY A 128 -16.56 6.91 -11.99
N ALA A 129 -16.45 6.59 -10.69
CA ALA A 129 -15.83 7.47 -9.69
C ALA A 129 -14.63 6.81 -9.02
N TRP A 130 -13.69 7.62 -8.53
CA TRP A 130 -12.58 7.12 -7.71
C TRP A 130 -13.07 6.70 -6.32
N HIS A 131 -12.47 5.64 -5.78
CA HIS A 131 -12.77 5.11 -4.45
C HIS A 131 -12.30 6.03 -3.33
N SER A 132 -13.03 6.00 -2.20
CA SER A 132 -12.66 6.76 -1.02
C SER A 132 -11.44 6.17 -0.31
N PRO A 133 -10.73 6.95 0.53
CA PRO A 133 -9.66 6.42 1.38
C PRO A 133 -10.10 5.26 2.28
N ASP A 134 -11.34 5.27 2.76
CA ASP A 134 -11.93 4.19 3.58
C ASP A 134 -12.08 2.89 2.78
N GLU A 135 -12.64 2.98 1.57
CA GLU A 135 -12.81 1.81 0.70
C GLU A 135 -11.45 1.19 0.31
N ILE A 136 -10.49 2.03 -0.07
CA ILE A 136 -9.13 1.61 -0.43
C ILE A 136 -8.46 0.93 0.77
N SER A 137 -8.58 1.52 1.95
CA SER A 137 -7.98 0.99 3.18
C SER A 137 -8.58 -0.35 3.58
N ALA A 138 -9.91 -0.47 3.57
CA ALA A 138 -10.62 -1.70 3.88
C ALA A 138 -10.25 -2.84 2.92
N ALA A 139 -10.17 -2.53 1.62
CA ALA A 139 -9.74 -3.49 0.60
C ALA A 139 -8.28 -3.95 0.84
N ALA A 140 -7.38 -3.03 1.19
CA ALA A 140 -5.98 -3.36 1.44
C ALA A 140 -5.81 -4.28 2.66
N VAL A 141 -6.54 -4.02 3.75
CA VAL A 141 -6.55 -4.89 4.93
C VAL A 141 -7.17 -6.24 4.62
N ALA A 142 -8.23 -6.29 3.80
CA ALA A 142 -8.86 -7.53 3.37
C ALA A 142 -7.87 -8.42 2.57
N VAL A 143 -7.14 -7.84 1.61
CA VAL A 143 -6.07 -8.52 0.85
C VAL A 143 -5.00 -9.06 1.79
N LEU A 144 -4.56 -8.26 2.77
CA LEU A 144 -3.55 -8.67 3.75
C LEU A 144 -4.00 -9.90 4.55
N ARG A 145 -5.25 -9.90 5.03
CA ARG A 145 -5.82 -11.00 5.82
C ARG A 145 -6.04 -12.26 4.98
N GLN A 146 -6.55 -12.09 3.77
CA GLN A 146 -6.88 -13.20 2.88
C GLN A 146 -5.66 -13.81 2.21
N LYS A 147 -4.52 -13.12 2.19
CA LYS A 147 -3.26 -13.59 1.60
C LYS A 147 -3.45 -14.03 0.14
N ARG A 148 -4.14 -13.18 -0.62
CA ARG A 148 -4.38 -13.35 -2.06
C ARG A 148 -4.47 -11.99 -2.71
N ASP A 149 -4.08 -11.90 -3.96
CA ASP A 149 -4.27 -10.70 -4.76
C ASP A 149 -5.75 -10.29 -4.81
N GLY A 150 -5.99 -9.00 -4.93
CA GLY A 150 -7.33 -8.43 -4.93
C GLY A 150 -7.45 -7.22 -5.85
N GLN A 151 -8.69 -6.95 -6.24
CA GLN A 151 -9.09 -5.81 -7.04
C GLN A 151 -10.20 -5.06 -6.31
N LEU A 152 -10.13 -3.73 -6.29
CA LEU A 152 -11.21 -2.87 -5.83
C LEU A 152 -11.79 -2.12 -7.02
N GLY A 153 -13.08 -2.30 -7.31
CA GLY A 153 -13.74 -1.64 -8.44
C GLY A 153 -13.51 -2.33 -9.79
N GLU A 154 -13.74 -1.60 -10.87
CA GLU A 154 -13.65 -2.02 -12.26
C GLU A 154 -12.34 -1.51 -12.90
N LEU A 155 -11.73 -2.35 -13.75
CA LEU A 155 -10.56 -1.98 -14.54
C LEU A 155 -10.87 -1.92 -16.03
N ARG A 156 -12.11 -2.27 -16.42
CA ARG A 156 -12.57 -2.35 -17.81
C ARG A 156 -14.07 -2.02 -17.92
N PRO A 157 -14.50 -1.50 -19.08
CA PRO A 157 -13.67 -1.10 -20.22
C PRO A 157 -12.85 0.16 -19.91
N TRP A 158 -11.62 0.26 -20.44
CA TRP A 158 -10.72 1.37 -20.10
C TRP A 158 -11.27 2.75 -20.49
N THR A 159 -12.17 2.79 -21.47
CA THR A 159 -12.93 3.99 -21.88
C THR A 159 -13.75 4.60 -20.75
N ASP A 160 -14.09 3.81 -19.73
CA ASP A 160 -14.92 4.24 -18.60
C ASP A 160 -14.07 4.70 -17.42
N ARG A 161 -12.73 4.66 -17.56
CA ARG A 161 -11.81 5.13 -16.54
C ARG A 161 -12.03 6.64 -16.32
N PRO A 162 -12.25 7.08 -15.07
CA PRO A 162 -12.40 8.50 -14.77
C PRO A 162 -11.10 9.24 -15.12
N GLU A 163 -11.25 10.47 -15.61
CA GLU A 163 -10.12 11.38 -15.71
C GLU A 163 -9.57 11.70 -14.31
N ALA A 164 -8.26 11.99 -14.24
CA ALA A 164 -7.56 12.27 -12.99
C ALA A 164 -7.41 13.78 -12.77
#